data_AF-A0A9D8WLL4-F1
#
_entry.id   AF-A0A9D8WLL4-F1
#
_cell.length_a   1.000
_cell.length_b   1.000
_cell.length_c   1.000
_cell.angle_alpha   90.00
_cell.angle_beta   90.00
_cell.angle_gamma   90.00
#
_symmetry.space_group_name_H-M   'P 1'
#
loop_
_entity.id
_entity.type
_entity.pdbx_description
1 polymer ?
#
loop_
_entity_poly.entity_id
_entity_poly.type
_entity_poly.pdbx_seq_one_letter_code
_entity_poly.pdbx_strand_id
1 'polypeptide(L)' 'MIDKADPSQVAGQARFFKSGPGQYGEGDKFLGIKVPITRAVVKECWRKVGFAELE' A
#
# COMPACT_ATOMS: atom_id res chain seq x y z
N MET A 1 -3.50 10.32 1.78
CA MET A 1 -3.54 8.86 1.50
C MET A 1 -4.01 8.06 2.71
N ILE A 2 -3.46 8.29 3.92
CA ILE A 2 -3.90 7.62 5.16
C ILE A 2 -5.40 7.85 5.45
N ASP A 3 -5.95 9.00 5.06
CA ASP A 3 -7.39 9.32 5.13
C ASP A 3 -8.30 8.37 4.34
N LYS A 4 -7.74 7.61 3.39
CA LYS A 4 -8.47 6.63 2.58
C LYS A 4 -8.28 5.18 3.05
N ALA A 5 -7.61 4.98 4.18
CA ALA A 5 -7.42 3.66 4.78
C ALA A 5 -8.73 3.08 5.29
N ASP A 6 -9.02 1.82 4.93
CA ASP A 6 -10.11 1.04 5.49
C ASP A 6 -9.55 -0.18 6.25
N PRO A 7 -9.57 -0.16 7.60
CA PRO A 7 -9.07 -1.26 8.44
C PRO A 7 -9.69 -2.61 8.11
N SER A 8 -10.95 -2.65 7.64
CA SER A 8 -11.62 -3.92 7.29
C SER A 8 -10.93 -4.65 6.13
N GLN A 9 -10.25 -3.92 5.26
CA GLN A 9 -9.56 -4.48 4.09
C GLN A 9 -8.19 -5.07 4.46
N VAL A 10 -7.63 -4.72 5.63
CA VAL A 10 -6.26 -5.08 6.02
C VAL A 10 -6.10 -6.60 6.13
N ALA A 11 -7.01 -7.26 6.84
CA ALA A 11 -6.96 -8.71 7.03
C ALA A 11 -7.06 -9.48 5.70
N GLY A 12 -7.92 -9.01 4.79
CA GLY A 12 -8.08 -9.60 3.46
C GLY A 12 -6.80 -9.46 2.61
N GLN A 13 -6.16 -8.30 2.65
CA GLN A 13 -4.90 -8.05 1.95
C GLN A 13 -3.75 -8.88 2.52
N ALA A 14 -3.55 -8.86 3.84
CA ALA A 14 -2.54 -9.65 4.53
C ALA A 14 -2.63 -11.14 4.20
N ARG A 15 -3.86 -11.68 4.18
CA ARG A 15 -4.12 -13.06 3.77
C ARG A 15 -3.81 -13.32 2.30
N PHE A 16 -4.22 -12.42 1.39
CA PHE A 16 -3.98 -12.57 -0.05
C PHE A 16 -2.49 -12.58 -0.39
N PHE A 17 -1.73 -11.66 0.20
CA PHE A 17 -0.29 -11.52 -0.02
C PHE A 17 0.56 -12.51 0.80
N LYS A 18 -0.07 -13.32 1.66
CA LYS A 18 0.60 -14.30 2.52
C LYS A 18 1.67 -13.61 3.38
N SER A 19 1.22 -12.70 4.24
CA SER A 19 2.10 -11.92 5.11
C SER A 19 2.28 -12.52 6.52
N GLY A 20 1.96 -13.81 6.69
CA GLY A 20 2.19 -14.53 7.94
C GLY A 20 3.66 -14.98 8.11
N PRO A 21 4.05 -15.43 9.30
CA PRO A 21 5.40 -15.96 9.54
C PRO A 21 5.75 -17.13 8.60
N GLY A 22 6.96 -17.12 8.03
CA GLY A 22 7.47 -18.10 7.07
C GLY A 22 6.86 -17.99 5.66
N GLN A 23 6.11 -16.93 5.37
CA GLN A 23 5.46 -16.72 4.08
C GLN A 23 6.13 -15.63 3.24
N TYR A 24 5.74 -15.54 1.97
CA TYR A 24 6.36 -14.63 0.99
C TYR A 24 6.37 -13.16 1.43
N GLY A 25 5.27 -12.67 2.01
CA GLY A 25 5.15 -11.29 2.48
C GLY A 25 5.37 -11.14 3.98
N GLU A 26 6.11 -12.05 4.63
CA GLU A 26 6.33 -11.99 6.08
C GLU A 26 6.85 -10.60 6.49
N GLY A 27 6.14 -9.96 7.43
CA GLY A 27 6.48 -8.62 7.92
C GLY A 27 5.82 -7.47 7.16
N ASP A 28 5.17 -7.73 6.02
CA ASP A 28 4.44 -6.71 5.28
C ASP A 28 3.26 -6.15 6.08
N LYS A 29 3.12 -4.82 6.06
CA LYS A 29 2.02 -4.10 6.70
C LYS A 29 1.11 -3.47 5.66
N PHE A 30 -0.18 -3.75 5.77
CA PHE A 30 -1.19 -3.22 4.84
C PHE A 30 -1.93 -2.05 5.48
N LEU A 31 -2.08 -0.96 4.72
CA LEU A 31 -2.79 0.25 5.15
C LEU A 31 -4.31 0.19 4.89
N GLY A 32 -4.82 -0.89 4.30
CA GLY A 32 -6.25 -0.96 4.00
C GLY A 32 -6.67 -0.14 2.77
N ILE A 33 -5.73 0.20 1.87
CA ILE A 33 -5.98 1.10 0.73
C ILE A 33 -6.03 0.30 -0.57
N LYS A 34 -7.10 0.47 -1.34
CA LYS A 34 -7.30 -0.22 -2.62
C LYS A 34 -6.49 0.43 -3.74
N VAL A 35 -6.07 -0.39 -4.70
CA VAL A 35 -5.26 0.00 -5.87
C VAL A 35 -5.80 1.23 -6.64
N PRO A 36 -7.12 1.38 -6.90
CA PRO A 36 -7.61 2.57 -7.61
C PRO A 36 -7.28 3.89 -6.90
N ILE A 37 -7.28 3.91 -5.58
CA ILE A 37 -6.96 5.09 -4.77
C ILE A 37 -5.47 5.41 -4.89
N THR A 38 -4.61 4.39 -4.75
CA THR A 38 -3.17 4.54 -4.93
C THR A 38 -2.84 5.09 -6.33
N ARG A 39 -3.49 4.58 -7.38
CA ARG A 39 -3.27 5.05 -8.76
C ARG A 39 -3.69 6.51 -8.96
N ALA A 40 -4.75 6.97 -8.29
CA ALA A 40 -5.17 8.37 -8.35
C ALA A 40 -4.09 9.31 -7.77
N VAL A 41 -3.54 8.97 -6.59
CA VAL A 41 -2.47 9.74 -5.95
C VAL A 41 -1.21 9.75 -6.81
N VAL A 42 -0.79 8.59 -7.32
CA VAL A 42 0.39 8.52 -8.20
C VAL A 42 0.22 9.40 -9.44
N LYS A 43 -0.96 9.42 -10.06
CA LYS A 43 -1.24 10.27 -11.23
C LYS A 43 -1.04 11.77 -10.95
N GLU A 44 -1.32 12.22 -9.73
CA GLU A 44 -1.15 13.62 -9.31
C GLU A 44 0.29 13.98 -8.93
N CYS A 45 1.07 13.01 -8.46
CA CYS A 45 2.36 13.25 -7.83
C CYS A 45 3.58 12.79 -8.65
N TRP A 46 3.44 11.84 -9.58
CA TRP A 46 4.59 11.18 -10.23
C TRP A 46 5.53 12.11 -11.01
N ARG A 47 5.06 13.28 -11.44
CA ARG A 47 5.89 14.30 -12.13
C ARG A 47 6.56 15.29 -11.17
N LYS A 48 6.15 15.29 -9.90
CA LYS A 48 6.56 16.27 -8.89
C LYS A 48 7.68 15.76 -7.99
N VAL A 49 7.87 14.44 -7.92
CA VAL A 49 8.90 13.79 -7.10
C VAL A 49 10.08 13.44 -8.00
N GLY A 50 11.23 14.04 -7.74
CA GLY A 50 12.48 13.73 -8.42
C GLY A 50 13.12 12.46 -7.87
N PHE A 51 14.02 11.83 -8.65
CA PHE A 51 14.75 10.64 -8.20
C PHE A 51 15.59 10.89 -6.93
N ALA A 52 15.97 12.14 -6.68
CA ALA A 52 16.72 12.56 -5.49
C ALA A 52 15.90 12.57 -4.20
N GLU A 53 14.57 12.43 -4.27
CA GLU A 53 13.65 12.50 -3.12
C GLU A 53 13.06 11.13 -2.74
N LEU A 54 13.66 10.04 -3.21
CA LEU A 54 13.11 8.67 -3.07
C LEU A 54 13.47 7.95 -1.76
N GLU A 55 14.15 8.61 -0.81
CA GLU A 55 14.57 8.03 0.48
C GLU A 55 13.92 8.73 1.68
#